data_AF-A0A7C1T704-F1
#
_entry.id   AF-A0A7C1T704-F1
#
_cell.length_a   1.000
_cell.length_b   1.000
_cell.length_c   1.000
_cell.angle_alpha   90.00
_cell.angle_beta   90.00
_cell.angle_gamma   90.00
#
_symmetry.space_group_name_H-M   'P 1'
#
loop_
_entity.id
_entity.type
_entity.pdbx_description
1 polymer ?
#
loop_
_entity_poly.entity_id
_entity_poly.type
_entity_poly.pdbx_seq_one_letter_code
_entity_poly.pdbx_strand_id
1 'polypeptide(L)'
;MTTPILQFGTSRFLQAHADLFVSEAMEAGKALGPITVAQTSGDPARAGRIGALSAPEGFPVIIRGLEEGVPVERELRVRSVARSLSTARDWPEVTRIFVEEARVILSNTGDTGYALFEGDGIDGVPRSFPMKLLALLHARFRGGRMPLTILPCELVSRNGEVLRQVVVDLASRHTPNATFVSWLSERVIWANTLVDRIVSEPIEPAGAIAEPYAIWAIERHAGLTLPCEHPCIKVVDDLTPYERLKLHILNLGHTVLADRWLKGRRSEMECVKDIL
;
A
#
# COMPACT_ATOMS: atom_id res chain seq x y z
N MET A 1 1.54 -1.82 -22.90
CA MET A 1 1.74 -2.83 -21.84
C MET A 1 0.61 -2.68 -20.83
N THR A 2 -0.01 -3.76 -20.37
CA THR A 2 -1.09 -3.75 -19.36
C THR A 2 -0.51 -3.86 -17.95
N THR A 3 -1.07 -3.14 -16.97
CA THR A 3 -0.67 -3.24 -15.55
C THR A 3 -1.84 -3.77 -14.69
N PRO A 4 -1.83 -5.04 -14.27
CA PRO A 4 -2.92 -5.62 -13.50
C PRO A 4 -2.97 -5.18 -12.03
N ILE A 5 -1.93 -4.49 -11.56
CA ILE A 5 -1.83 -3.93 -10.21
C ILE A 5 -1.88 -2.40 -10.33
N LEU A 6 -2.78 -1.77 -9.60
CA LEU A 6 -2.86 -0.30 -9.48
C LEU A 6 -2.65 0.09 -8.02
N GLN A 7 -1.60 0.85 -7.77
CA GLN A 7 -1.17 1.26 -6.44
C GLN A 7 -1.47 2.73 -6.18
N PHE A 8 -2.15 3.04 -5.08
CA PHE A 8 -2.36 4.41 -4.59
C PHE A 8 -1.40 4.71 -3.44
N GLY A 9 -0.44 5.59 -3.70
CA GLY A 9 0.62 5.92 -2.75
C GLY A 9 2.02 5.73 -3.34
N THR A 10 2.94 6.60 -2.92
CA THR A 10 4.33 6.63 -3.39
C THR A 10 5.32 6.58 -2.21
N SER A 11 4.86 6.07 -1.06
CA SER A 11 5.65 6.06 0.16
C SER A 11 6.89 5.17 -0.01
N ARG A 12 7.98 5.54 0.67
CA ARG A 12 9.20 4.70 0.75
C ARG A 12 8.91 3.30 1.30
N PHE A 13 7.85 3.18 2.11
CA PHE A 13 7.38 1.89 2.62
C PHE A 13 6.96 0.97 1.47
N LEU A 14 6.04 1.42 0.61
CA LEU A 14 5.60 0.62 -0.54
C LEU A 14 6.77 0.27 -1.47
N GLN A 15 7.66 1.24 -1.70
CA GLN A 15 8.87 1.05 -2.52
C GLN A 15 9.75 -0.10 -2.01
N ALA A 16 9.99 -0.18 -0.70
CA ALA A 16 10.79 -1.23 -0.07
C ALA A 16 9.97 -2.44 0.41
N HIS A 17 8.69 -2.55 0.04
CA HIS A 17 7.82 -3.64 0.48
C HIS A 17 7.04 -4.21 -0.70
N ALA A 18 5.84 -3.70 -0.99
CA ALA A 18 5.00 -4.22 -2.06
C ALA A 18 5.68 -4.15 -3.44
N ASP A 19 6.28 -3.00 -3.78
CA ASP A 19 6.93 -2.80 -5.08
C ASP A 19 8.14 -3.75 -5.22
N LEU A 20 8.96 -3.89 -4.17
CA LEU A 20 10.10 -4.80 -4.15
C LEU A 20 9.66 -6.26 -4.30
N PHE A 21 8.67 -6.72 -3.53
CA PHE A 21 8.20 -8.11 -3.60
C PHE A 21 7.63 -8.45 -4.98
N VAL A 22 6.89 -7.53 -5.58
CA VAL A 22 6.40 -7.72 -6.95
C VAL A 22 7.56 -7.76 -7.94
N SER A 23 8.62 -6.96 -7.73
CA SER A 23 9.80 -6.96 -8.61
C SER A 23 10.54 -8.30 -8.55
N GLU A 24 10.84 -8.80 -7.35
CA GLU A 24 11.51 -10.10 -7.16
C GLU A 24 10.64 -11.24 -7.70
N ALA A 25 9.33 -11.18 -7.49
CA ALA A 25 8.41 -12.17 -8.03
C ALA A 25 8.25 -12.08 -9.55
N MET A 26 8.37 -10.88 -10.16
CA MET A 26 8.35 -10.71 -11.62
C MET A 26 9.55 -11.43 -12.25
N GLU A 27 10.75 -11.28 -11.67
CA GLU A 27 11.95 -11.99 -12.13
C GLU A 27 11.81 -13.51 -12.05
N ALA A 28 11.06 -13.99 -11.06
CA ALA A 28 10.74 -15.42 -10.89
C ALA A 28 9.52 -15.90 -11.71
N GLY A 29 8.85 -15.04 -12.48
CA GLY A 29 7.61 -15.39 -13.20
C GLY A 29 6.39 -15.66 -12.30
N LYS A 30 6.43 -15.15 -11.07
CA LYS A 30 5.45 -15.37 -9.98
C LYS A 30 4.63 -14.14 -9.62
N ALA A 31 4.77 -13.05 -10.36
CA ALA A 31 3.94 -11.86 -10.21
C ALA A 31 2.76 -11.87 -11.19
N LEU A 32 1.67 -11.24 -10.78
CA LEU A 32 0.51 -11.02 -11.65
C LEU A 32 0.86 -10.17 -12.87
N GLY A 33 1.80 -9.25 -12.71
CA GLY A 33 2.30 -8.35 -13.74
C GLY A 33 2.82 -7.05 -13.13
N PRO A 34 3.15 -6.06 -13.98
CA PRO A 34 3.68 -4.78 -13.53
C PRO A 34 2.63 -3.88 -12.86
N ILE A 35 3.13 -2.90 -12.11
CA ILE A 35 2.37 -1.93 -11.32
C ILE A 35 2.21 -0.62 -12.10
N THR A 36 1.01 -0.05 -12.09
CA THR A 36 0.82 1.39 -12.26
C THR A 36 0.74 2.03 -10.87
N VAL A 37 1.59 3.03 -10.59
CA VAL A 37 1.51 3.83 -9.36
C VAL A 37 0.73 5.11 -9.64
N ALA A 38 -0.26 5.43 -8.81
CA ALA A 38 -1.07 6.63 -8.85
C ALA A 38 -0.81 7.48 -7.61
N GLN A 39 -0.18 8.64 -7.80
CA GLN A 39 0.04 9.61 -6.73
C GLN A 39 -1.28 10.32 -6.40
N THR A 40 -1.67 10.27 -5.12
CA THR A 40 -2.90 10.89 -4.61
C THR A 40 -2.69 12.30 -4.05
N SER A 41 -1.48 12.64 -3.61
CA SER A 41 -1.13 13.97 -3.09
C SER A 41 -0.79 14.94 -4.22
N GLY A 42 -1.33 16.16 -4.19
CA GLY A 42 -0.96 17.24 -5.11
C GLY A 42 0.35 17.97 -4.75
N ASP A 43 1.16 17.43 -3.83
CA ASP A 43 2.41 18.06 -3.39
C ASP A 43 3.44 18.12 -4.54
N PRO A 44 3.80 19.32 -5.02
CA PRO A 44 4.74 19.51 -6.11
C PRO A 44 6.14 18.95 -5.82
N ALA A 45 6.55 18.91 -4.54
CA ALA A 45 7.86 18.35 -4.15
C ALA A 45 7.97 16.85 -4.46
N ARG A 46 6.83 16.17 -4.62
CA ARG A 46 6.76 14.75 -4.96
C ARG A 46 6.51 14.50 -6.46
N ALA A 47 6.35 15.54 -7.27
CA ALA A 47 6.13 15.40 -8.71
C ALA A 47 7.37 14.85 -9.44
N GLY A 48 8.59 15.21 -8.99
CA GLY A 48 9.84 14.67 -9.52
C GLY A 48 10.04 13.17 -9.23
N ARG A 49 9.42 12.67 -8.15
CA ARG A 49 9.47 11.25 -7.73
C ARG A 49 8.66 10.31 -8.64
N ILE A 50 7.61 10.80 -9.28
CA ILE A 50 6.77 9.98 -10.18
C ILE A 50 7.59 9.38 -11.31
N GLY A 51 8.37 10.19 -12.04
CA GLY A 51 9.14 9.72 -13.20
C GLY A 51 10.20 8.69 -12.80
N ALA A 52 10.84 8.88 -11.64
CA ALA A 52 11.86 7.98 -11.14
C ALA A 52 11.33 6.59 -10.76
N LEU A 53 10.09 6.50 -10.27
CA LEU A 53 9.48 5.21 -9.90
C LEU A 53 9.31 4.29 -11.10
N SER A 54 9.06 4.83 -12.30
CA SER A 54 8.88 4.05 -13.53
C SER A 54 10.07 4.14 -14.49
N ALA A 55 11.26 4.49 -13.97
CA ALA A 55 12.45 4.56 -14.79
C ALA A 55 12.83 3.15 -15.31
N PRO A 56 13.25 3.00 -16.58
CA PRO A 56 13.57 1.67 -17.15
C PRO A 56 14.63 0.88 -16.36
N GLU A 57 15.58 1.58 -15.76
CA GLU A 57 16.62 1.02 -14.90
C GLU A 57 16.13 0.61 -13.50
N GLY A 58 14.88 0.95 -13.17
CA GLY A 58 14.28 0.78 -11.84
C GLY A 58 14.72 1.83 -10.83
N PHE A 59 14.48 1.57 -9.55
CA PHE A 59 15.02 2.35 -8.44
C PHE A 59 15.66 1.44 -7.39
N PRO A 60 16.63 1.95 -6.58
CA PRO A 60 17.34 1.13 -5.62
C PRO A 60 16.53 0.91 -4.34
N VAL A 61 16.60 -0.30 -3.80
CA VAL A 61 16.26 -0.58 -2.40
C VAL A 61 17.45 -1.26 -1.75
N ILE A 62 17.98 -0.66 -0.69
CA ILE A 62 19.11 -1.23 0.06
C ILE A 62 18.54 -1.96 1.27
N ILE A 63 18.76 -3.27 1.33
CA ILE A 63 18.44 -4.08 2.49
C ILE A 63 19.67 -4.12 3.40
N ARG A 64 19.58 -3.47 4.56
CA ARG A 64 20.68 -3.31 5.52
C ARG A 64 20.21 -3.67 6.93
N GLY A 65 20.94 -4.54 7.61
CA GLY A 65 20.65 -4.91 8.99
C GLY A 65 21.30 -6.22 9.39
N LEU A 66 20.65 -6.97 10.27
CA LEU A 66 21.09 -8.30 10.70
C LEU A 66 20.17 -9.37 10.11
N GLU A 67 20.75 -10.42 9.58
CA GLU A 67 20.06 -11.65 9.17
C GLU A 67 20.73 -12.82 9.87
N GLU A 68 19.97 -13.56 10.68
CA GLU A 68 20.52 -14.64 11.55
C GLU A 68 21.71 -14.17 12.43
N GLY A 69 21.69 -12.90 12.84
CA GLY A 69 22.76 -12.29 13.64
C GLY A 69 23.98 -11.80 12.86
N VAL A 70 24.00 -12.00 11.54
CA VAL A 70 25.09 -11.58 10.65
C VAL A 70 24.73 -10.25 9.98
N PRO A 71 25.63 -9.24 9.97
CA PRO A 71 25.43 -8.03 9.20
C PRO A 71 25.29 -8.31 7.70
N VAL A 72 24.22 -7.81 7.10
CA VAL A 72 23.97 -7.90 5.66
C VAL A 72 23.71 -6.51 5.09
N GLU A 73 24.23 -6.30 3.88
CA GLU A 73 23.92 -5.15 3.04
C GLU A 73 23.84 -5.62 1.59
N ARG A 74 22.69 -5.38 0.96
CA ARG A 74 22.46 -5.76 -0.44
C ARG A 74 21.58 -4.71 -1.11
N GLU A 75 22.04 -4.22 -2.25
CA GLU A 75 21.25 -3.33 -3.11
C GLU A 75 20.45 -4.15 -4.12
N LEU A 76 19.15 -3.90 -4.16
CA LEU A 76 18.20 -4.52 -5.09
C LEU A 76 17.64 -3.45 -6.01
N ARG A 77 17.33 -3.82 -7.26
CA ARG A 77 16.77 -2.92 -8.26
C ARG A 77 15.30 -3.24 -8.50
N VAL A 78 14.42 -2.34 -8.08
CA VAL A 78 12.96 -2.49 -8.22
C VAL A 78 12.53 -2.05 -9.62
N ARG A 79 11.96 -2.99 -10.40
CA ARG A 79 11.49 -2.79 -11.79
C ARG A 79 10.02 -3.17 -11.99
N SER A 80 9.29 -3.37 -10.90
CA SER A 80 7.88 -3.73 -10.94
C SER A 80 6.97 -2.61 -11.43
N VAL A 81 7.39 -1.35 -11.31
CA VAL A 81 6.57 -0.19 -11.69
C VAL A 81 6.79 0.15 -13.16
N ALA A 82 5.75 -0.05 -13.98
CA ALA A 82 5.79 0.25 -15.40
C ALA A 82 5.25 1.64 -15.75
N ARG A 83 4.40 2.21 -14.89
CA ARG A 83 3.81 3.54 -15.09
C ARG A 83 3.70 4.26 -13.76
N SER A 84 3.88 5.58 -13.80
CA SER A 84 3.64 6.45 -12.67
C SER A 84 2.78 7.62 -13.13
N LEU A 85 1.63 7.80 -12.48
CA LEU A 85 0.59 8.76 -12.83
C LEU A 85 0.27 9.65 -11.64
N SER A 86 -0.24 10.85 -11.90
CA SER A 86 -0.81 11.73 -10.88
C SER A 86 -2.33 11.73 -11.00
N THR A 87 -3.04 11.44 -9.92
CA THR A 87 -4.52 11.53 -9.93
C THR A 87 -5.03 12.94 -10.25
N ALA A 88 -4.24 13.98 -10.01
CA ALA A 88 -4.60 15.36 -10.32
C ALA A 88 -4.52 15.70 -11.83
N ARG A 89 -3.64 15.03 -12.58
CA ARG A 89 -3.39 15.31 -14.01
C ARG A 89 -3.92 14.23 -14.93
N ASP A 90 -3.79 12.98 -14.50
CA ASP A 90 -3.94 11.78 -15.31
C ASP A 90 -5.20 11.00 -14.93
N TRP A 91 -6.20 11.66 -14.31
CA TRP A 91 -7.42 11.01 -13.82
C TRP A 91 -8.15 10.15 -14.86
N PRO A 92 -8.30 10.59 -16.14
CA PRO A 92 -8.91 9.74 -17.16
C PRO A 92 -8.14 8.44 -17.39
N GLU A 93 -6.81 8.48 -17.39
CA GLU A 93 -5.98 7.31 -17.60
C GLU A 93 -5.95 6.40 -16.36
N VAL A 94 -5.89 6.96 -15.16
CA VAL A 94 -6.07 6.20 -13.91
C VAL A 94 -7.42 5.48 -13.91
N THR A 95 -8.49 6.16 -14.36
CA THR A 95 -9.82 5.57 -14.47
C THR A 95 -9.85 4.43 -15.48
N ARG A 96 -9.27 4.63 -16.68
CA ARG A 96 -9.18 3.59 -17.70
C ARG A 96 -8.44 2.35 -17.18
N ILE A 97 -7.28 2.53 -16.56
CA ILE A 97 -6.48 1.44 -15.99
C ILE A 97 -7.27 0.72 -14.89
N PHE A 98 -7.90 1.46 -13.98
CA PHE A 98 -8.71 0.87 -12.91
C PHE A 98 -9.87 0.04 -13.47
N VAL A 99 -10.54 0.49 -14.53
CA VAL A 99 -11.70 -0.17 -15.11
C VAL A 99 -11.30 -1.37 -15.98
N GLU A 100 -10.26 -1.23 -16.80
CA GLU A 100 -9.96 -2.17 -17.88
C GLU A 100 -8.81 -3.13 -17.58
N GLU A 101 -7.84 -2.71 -16.76
CA GLU A 101 -6.59 -3.47 -16.55
C GLU A 101 -6.52 -4.07 -15.14
N ALA A 102 -6.91 -3.29 -14.13
CA ALA A 102 -6.67 -3.64 -12.73
C ALA A 102 -7.45 -4.89 -12.30
N ARG A 103 -6.73 -5.76 -11.58
CA ARG A 103 -7.23 -6.92 -10.86
C ARG A 103 -6.95 -6.81 -9.35
N VAL A 104 -5.88 -6.10 -8.99
CA VAL A 104 -5.48 -5.83 -7.61
C VAL A 104 -5.27 -4.33 -7.43
N ILE A 105 -5.84 -3.77 -6.36
CA ILE A 105 -5.64 -2.40 -5.90
C ILE A 105 -4.83 -2.44 -4.62
N LEU A 106 -3.72 -1.70 -4.59
CA LEU A 106 -2.92 -1.49 -3.38
C LEU A 106 -3.14 -0.06 -2.88
N SER A 107 -3.19 0.17 -1.58
CA SER A 107 -3.22 1.53 -1.04
C SER A 107 -2.30 1.70 0.17
N ASN A 108 -1.54 2.78 0.19
CA ASN A 108 -0.94 3.33 1.40
C ASN A 108 -0.88 4.84 1.22
N THR A 109 -1.94 5.52 1.67
CA THR A 109 -2.14 6.96 1.43
C THR A 109 -1.75 7.85 2.61
N GLY A 110 -0.96 7.31 3.54
CA GLY A 110 -0.49 7.99 4.76
C GLY A 110 -1.44 7.84 5.95
N ASP A 111 -1.09 8.50 7.06
CA ASP A 111 -1.78 8.35 8.36
C ASP A 111 -3.24 8.82 8.33
N THR A 112 -3.58 9.74 7.42
CA THR A 112 -4.93 10.23 7.19
C THR A 112 -5.60 9.57 5.98
N GLY A 113 -5.13 8.39 5.57
CA GLY A 113 -5.53 7.75 4.31
C GLY A 113 -7.04 7.57 4.13
N TYR A 114 -7.79 7.34 5.21
CA TYR A 114 -9.26 7.19 5.17
C TYR A 114 -10.03 8.46 5.57
N ALA A 115 -9.33 9.57 5.81
CA ALA A 115 -9.96 10.84 6.14
C ALA A 115 -10.82 11.35 4.97
N LEU A 116 -11.99 11.86 5.31
CA LEU A 116 -12.91 12.49 4.38
C LEU A 116 -12.80 14.00 4.52
N PHE A 117 -13.04 14.71 3.42
CA PHE A 117 -13.05 16.18 3.40
C PHE A 117 -14.47 16.68 3.16
N GLU A 118 -14.83 17.78 3.83
CA GLU A 118 -16.08 18.47 3.58
C GLU A 118 -16.12 18.97 2.11
N GLY A 119 -17.28 18.81 1.47
CA GLY A 119 -17.48 19.15 0.06
C GLY A 119 -16.78 18.23 -0.94
N ASP A 120 -16.19 17.11 -0.50
CA ASP A 120 -15.66 16.10 -1.41
C ASP A 120 -16.81 15.38 -2.14
N GLY A 121 -16.54 14.93 -3.37
CA GLY A 121 -17.56 14.34 -4.21
C GLY A 121 -16.96 13.57 -5.38
N ILE A 122 -17.82 12.90 -6.13
CA ILE A 122 -17.41 12.05 -7.26
C ILE A 122 -17.34 12.80 -8.60
N ASP A 123 -17.82 14.05 -8.63
CA ASP A 123 -17.76 14.90 -9.82
C ASP A 123 -16.36 15.47 -9.99
N GLY A 124 -15.70 15.13 -11.11
CA GLY A 124 -14.31 15.53 -11.37
C GLY A 124 -13.30 14.59 -10.71
N VAL A 125 -12.28 15.17 -10.07
CA VAL A 125 -11.21 14.42 -9.37
C VAL A 125 -11.44 14.53 -7.86
N PRO A 126 -11.85 13.44 -7.18
CA PRO A 126 -12.11 13.50 -5.75
C PRO A 126 -10.85 13.79 -4.92
N ARG A 127 -11.01 14.37 -3.73
CA ARG A 127 -9.88 14.78 -2.86
C ARG A 127 -9.38 13.65 -1.98
N SER A 128 -10.27 13.00 -1.25
CA SER A 128 -9.92 11.88 -0.37
C SER A 128 -9.68 10.59 -1.15
N PHE A 129 -8.87 9.69 -0.61
CA PHE A 129 -8.67 8.38 -1.23
C PHE A 129 -9.96 7.54 -1.26
N PRO A 130 -10.77 7.44 -0.17
CA PRO A 130 -12.05 6.73 -0.23
C PRO A 130 -13.00 7.26 -1.29
N MET A 131 -13.08 8.58 -1.50
CA MET A 131 -13.93 9.15 -2.55
C MET A 131 -13.38 8.88 -3.96
N LYS A 132 -12.06 8.94 -4.16
CA LYS A 132 -11.43 8.51 -5.42
C LYS A 132 -11.77 7.05 -5.73
N LEU A 133 -11.63 6.18 -4.73
CA LEU A 133 -11.93 4.77 -4.86
C LEU A 133 -13.41 4.52 -5.18
N LEU A 134 -14.34 5.24 -4.54
CA LEU A 134 -15.76 5.19 -4.87
C LEU A 134 -16.01 5.54 -6.34
N ALA A 135 -15.49 6.67 -6.82
CA ALA A 135 -15.69 7.11 -8.20
C ALA A 135 -15.19 6.06 -9.21
N LEU A 136 -14.02 5.47 -8.95
CA LEU A 136 -13.43 4.43 -9.78
C LEU A 136 -14.21 3.11 -9.76
N LEU A 137 -14.65 2.67 -8.58
CA LEU A 137 -15.49 1.48 -8.44
C LEU A 137 -16.85 1.66 -9.13
N HIS A 138 -17.45 2.85 -9.03
CA HIS A 138 -18.69 3.17 -9.73
C HIS A 138 -18.51 3.15 -11.24
N ALA A 139 -17.42 3.73 -11.76
CA ALA A 139 -17.08 3.65 -13.19
C ALA A 139 -16.89 2.19 -13.65
N ARG A 140 -16.19 1.38 -12.85
CA ARG A 140 -15.97 -0.05 -13.15
C ARG A 140 -17.27 -0.85 -13.16
N PHE A 141 -18.15 -0.61 -12.18
CA PHE A 141 -19.47 -1.23 -12.10
C PHE A 141 -20.32 -0.90 -13.32
N ARG A 142 -20.40 0.38 -13.71
CA ARG A 142 -21.14 0.82 -14.91
C ARG A 142 -20.59 0.22 -16.21
N GLY A 143 -19.30 -0.09 -16.24
CA GLY A 143 -18.66 -0.79 -17.35
C GLY A 143 -18.90 -2.31 -17.37
N GLY A 144 -19.64 -2.88 -16.41
CA GLY A 144 -19.94 -4.31 -16.33
C GLY A 144 -18.70 -5.20 -16.14
N ARG A 145 -17.62 -4.66 -15.56
CA ARG A 145 -16.34 -5.37 -15.42
C ARG A 145 -16.34 -6.29 -14.20
N MET A 146 -15.48 -7.30 -14.24
CA MET A 146 -15.30 -8.24 -13.12
C MET A 146 -14.88 -7.50 -11.83
N PRO A 147 -15.23 -8.00 -10.63
CA PRO A 147 -14.70 -7.43 -9.40
C PRO A 147 -13.18 -7.58 -9.30
N LEU A 148 -12.59 -6.88 -8.34
CA LEU A 148 -11.15 -6.86 -8.08
C LEU A 148 -10.87 -7.10 -6.59
N THR A 149 -9.60 -7.34 -6.27
CA THR A 149 -9.11 -7.40 -4.89
C THR A 149 -8.53 -6.05 -4.48
N ILE A 150 -8.90 -5.56 -3.30
CA ILE A 150 -8.36 -4.37 -2.66
C ILE A 150 -7.56 -4.82 -1.45
N LEU A 151 -6.28 -4.43 -1.43
CA LEU A 151 -5.30 -4.73 -0.38
C LEU A 151 -4.81 -3.41 0.22
N PRO A 152 -5.55 -2.85 1.19
CA PRO A 152 -5.09 -1.68 1.92
C PRO A 152 -3.89 -2.05 2.79
N CYS A 153 -2.88 -1.19 2.77
CA CYS A 153 -1.68 -1.27 3.59
C CYS A 153 -1.62 -0.09 4.58
N GLU A 154 -2.73 0.63 4.80
CA GLU A 154 -2.86 1.63 5.85
C GLU A 154 -2.74 1.00 7.25
N LEU A 155 -2.20 1.76 8.21
CA LEU A 155 -2.08 1.35 9.60
C LEU A 155 -3.42 1.51 10.35
N VAL A 156 -4.43 0.76 9.90
CA VAL A 156 -5.77 0.72 10.47
C VAL A 156 -6.10 -0.75 10.79
N SER A 157 -6.57 -1.03 12.00
CA SER A 157 -7.03 -2.38 12.34
C SER A 157 -8.25 -2.73 11.50
N ARG A 158 -8.31 -3.97 10.98
CA ARG A 158 -9.34 -4.40 10.02
C ARG A 158 -9.46 -3.42 8.83
N ASN A 159 -8.32 -2.95 8.29
CA ASN A 159 -8.26 -1.92 7.25
C ASN A 159 -9.16 -2.21 6.04
N GLY A 160 -9.26 -3.45 5.59
CA GLY A 160 -10.15 -3.88 4.50
C GLY A 160 -11.63 -3.65 4.84
N GLU A 161 -12.07 -4.08 6.01
CA GLU A 161 -13.45 -3.91 6.47
C GLU A 161 -13.81 -2.45 6.73
N VAL A 162 -12.91 -1.70 7.37
CA VAL A 162 -13.10 -0.27 7.63
C VAL A 162 -13.22 0.48 6.31
N LEU A 163 -12.33 0.23 5.35
CA LEU A 163 -12.40 0.86 4.03
C LEU A 163 -13.69 0.49 3.29
N ARG A 164 -14.10 -0.78 3.34
CA ARG A 164 -15.38 -1.23 2.76
C ARG A 164 -16.55 -0.43 3.34
N GLN A 165 -16.63 -0.33 4.67
CA GLN A 165 -17.70 0.39 5.34
C GLN A 165 -17.75 1.86 4.90
N VAL A 166 -16.59 2.54 4.92
CA VAL A 166 -16.48 3.93 4.48
C VAL A 166 -16.96 4.09 3.03
N VAL A 167 -16.52 3.23 2.10
CA VAL A 167 -16.90 3.33 0.68
C VAL A 167 -18.38 3.01 0.46
N VAL A 168 -18.96 2.04 1.17
CA VAL A 168 -20.39 1.71 1.10
C VAL A 168 -21.26 2.86 1.62
N ASP A 169 -20.84 3.51 2.72
CA ASP A 169 -21.54 4.67 3.28
C ASP A 169 -21.45 5.89 2.37
N LEU A 170 -20.32 6.07 1.68
CA LEU A 170 -20.18 7.09 0.64
C LEU A 170 -21.05 6.75 -0.58
N ALA A 171 -21.08 5.50 -1.02
CA ALA A 171 -21.89 5.07 -2.16
C ALA A 171 -23.38 5.34 -1.92
N SER A 172 -23.87 5.09 -0.70
CA SER A 172 -25.27 5.34 -0.32
C SER A 172 -25.65 6.81 -0.38
N ARG A 173 -24.69 7.73 -0.19
CA ARG A 173 -24.92 9.19 -0.20
C ARG A 173 -24.70 9.82 -1.58
N HIS A 174 -23.68 9.38 -2.32
CA HIS A 174 -23.22 10.03 -3.55
C HIS A 174 -23.63 9.28 -4.83
N THR A 175 -23.92 8.00 -4.73
CA THR A 175 -24.31 7.15 -5.87
C THR A 175 -25.44 6.18 -5.45
N PRO A 176 -26.64 6.70 -5.06
CA PRO A 176 -27.70 5.87 -4.49
C PRO A 176 -28.22 4.87 -5.53
N ASN A 177 -27.63 3.67 -5.53
CA ASN A 177 -27.99 2.56 -6.40
C ASN A 177 -27.80 1.26 -5.62
N ALA A 178 -28.91 0.61 -5.26
CA ALA A 178 -28.90 -0.60 -4.45
C ALA A 178 -28.09 -1.76 -5.08
N THR A 179 -28.10 -1.88 -6.41
CA THR A 179 -27.34 -2.93 -7.10
C THR A 179 -25.83 -2.67 -7.03
N PHE A 180 -25.41 -1.40 -7.08
CA PHE A 180 -24.01 -1.03 -6.90
C PHE A 180 -23.55 -1.26 -5.46
N VAL A 181 -24.37 -0.88 -4.46
CA VAL A 181 -24.06 -1.09 -3.04
C VAL A 181 -23.94 -2.58 -2.69
N SER A 182 -24.82 -3.43 -3.22
CA SER A 182 -24.71 -4.89 -3.09
C SER A 182 -23.46 -5.42 -3.80
N TRP A 183 -23.15 -4.94 -5.00
CA TRP A 183 -21.92 -5.31 -5.71
C TRP A 183 -20.64 -4.94 -4.92
N LEU A 184 -20.59 -3.75 -4.32
CA LEU A 184 -19.48 -3.35 -3.44
C LEU A 184 -19.32 -4.30 -2.26
N SER A 185 -20.43 -4.74 -1.66
CA SER A 185 -20.42 -5.54 -0.43
C SER A 185 -20.17 -7.02 -0.66
N GLU A 186 -20.62 -7.56 -1.80
CA GLU A 186 -20.65 -9.00 -2.07
C GLU A 186 -19.64 -9.45 -3.13
N ARG A 187 -19.21 -8.56 -4.02
CA ARG A 187 -18.40 -8.94 -5.21
C ARG A 187 -16.98 -8.41 -5.13
N VAL A 188 -16.78 -7.18 -4.66
CA VAL A 188 -15.43 -6.63 -4.45
C VAL A 188 -14.79 -7.33 -3.25
N ILE A 189 -13.53 -7.75 -3.41
CA ILE A 189 -12.80 -8.43 -2.34
C ILE A 189 -12.03 -7.38 -1.53
N TRP A 190 -12.40 -7.19 -0.27
CA TRP A 190 -11.77 -6.26 0.67
C TRP A 190 -10.94 -7.05 1.67
N ALA A 191 -9.69 -7.35 1.35
CA ALA A 191 -8.88 -8.16 2.26
C ALA A 191 -8.28 -7.30 3.35
N ASN A 192 -8.37 -7.75 4.60
CA ASN A 192 -7.56 -7.15 5.66
C ASN A 192 -6.10 -7.54 5.45
N THR A 193 -5.19 -6.59 5.69
CA THR A 193 -3.76 -6.86 5.61
C THR A 193 -3.01 -6.30 6.81
N LEU A 194 -1.95 -7.00 7.19
CA LEU A 194 -0.92 -6.49 8.08
C LEU A 194 0.39 -6.45 7.31
N VAL A 195 0.95 -5.25 7.22
CA VAL A 195 2.25 -5.01 6.63
C VAL A 195 3.23 -4.59 7.71
N ASP A 196 4.46 -5.09 7.64
CA ASP A 196 5.51 -4.70 8.57
C ASP A 196 6.90 -4.80 7.93
N ARG A 197 7.67 -3.73 8.10
CA ARG A 197 9.07 -3.57 7.71
C ARG A 197 9.53 -2.19 8.17
N ILE A 198 10.65 -2.11 8.88
CA ILE A 198 11.29 -0.83 9.17
C ILE A 198 11.97 -0.32 7.89
N VAL A 199 11.66 0.92 7.54
CA VAL A 199 12.27 1.66 6.42
C VAL A 199 12.86 2.95 6.98
N SER A 200 14.18 2.98 7.12
CA SER A 200 14.90 4.03 7.85
C SER A 200 15.01 5.32 7.03
N GLU A 201 15.47 5.21 5.79
CA GLU A 201 15.92 6.35 4.99
C GLU A 201 15.35 6.29 3.56
N PRO A 202 14.94 7.44 2.98
CA PRO A 202 14.63 7.50 1.56
C PRO A 202 15.93 7.57 0.73
N ILE A 203 15.89 7.02 -0.48
CA ILE A 203 16.88 7.32 -1.52
C ILE A 203 16.18 8.19 -2.57
N GLU A 204 16.76 9.35 -2.87
CA GLU A 204 16.19 10.27 -3.86
C GLU A 204 16.73 9.97 -5.27
N PRO A 205 15.92 10.14 -6.32
CA PRO A 205 14.52 10.60 -6.30
C PRO A 205 13.48 9.52 -5.95
N ALA A 206 13.86 8.24 -6.04
CA ALA A 206 13.06 7.09 -5.64
C ALA A 206 13.98 5.98 -5.10
N GLY A 207 13.50 5.23 -4.12
CA GLY A 207 14.24 4.20 -3.41
C GLY A 207 14.19 4.38 -1.90
N ALA A 208 14.71 3.38 -1.19
CA ALA A 208 14.77 3.40 0.27
C ALA A 208 15.81 2.44 0.84
N ILE A 209 16.19 2.68 2.09
CA ILE A 209 16.94 1.74 2.93
C ILE A 209 15.96 1.09 3.90
N ALA A 210 15.95 -0.24 3.95
CA ALA A 210 15.05 -1.03 4.78
C ALA A 210 15.78 -2.18 5.47
N GLU A 211 15.20 -2.68 6.56
CA GLU A 211 15.75 -3.84 7.26
C GLU A 211 15.49 -5.16 6.48
N PRO A 212 16.22 -6.25 6.78
CA PRO A 212 15.97 -7.57 6.19
C PRO A 212 14.58 -8.13 6.52
N TYR A 213 14.09 -7.95 7.74
CA TYR A 213 12.78 -8.43 8.15
C TYR A 213 11.66 -7.72 7.37
N ALA A 214 10.72 -8.51 6.84
CA ALA A 214 9.50 -7.98 6.27
C ALA A 214 8.40 -9.04 6.27
N ILE A 215 7.16 -8.60 6.47
CA ILE A 215 5.97 -9.45 6.34
C ILE A 215 4.83 -8.69 5.68
N TRP A 216 4.07 -9.42 4.88
CA TRP A 216 2.76 -9.02 4.38
C TRP A 216 1.77 -10.16 4.67
N ALA A 217 1.09 -10.08 5.80
CA ALA A 217 0.03 -11.02 6.12
C ALA A 217 -1.28 -10.52 5.48
N ILE A 218 -1.98 -11.39 4.77
CA ILE A 218 -3.22 -11.08 4.06
C ILE A 218 -4.26 -12.09 4.52
N GLU A 219 -5.38 -11.59 5.05
CA GLU A 219 -6.48 -12.44 5.48
C GLU A 219 -7.11 -13.15 4.27
N ARG A 220 -7.32 -14.46 4.39
CA ARG A 220 -7.87 -15.28 3.32
C ARG A 220 -9.28 -14.85 3.00
N HIS A 221 -9.56 -14.69 1.71
CA HIS A 221 -10.89 -14.45 1.20
C HIS A 221 -11.17 -15.33 -0.03
N ALA A 222 -12.42 -15.76 -0.22
CA ALA A 222 -12.82 -16.44 -1.44
C ALA A 222 -12.63 -15.52 -2.66
N GLY A 223 -11.97 -16.00 -3.72
CA GLY A 223 -11.68 -15.20 -4.92
C GLY A 223 -10.55 -14.18 -4.76
N LEU A 224 -9.81 -14.21 -3.64
CA LEU A 224 -8.63 -13.36 -3.41
C LEU A 224 -7.63 -13.52 -4.56
N THR A 225 -7.25 -12.40 -5.18
CA THR A 225 -6.14 -12.35 -6.15
C THR A 225 -4.95 -11.66 -5.49
N LEU A 226 -3.83 -12.36 -5.39
CA LEU A 226 -2.57 -11.79 -4.89
C LEU A 226 -1.84 -10.99 -5.98
N PRO A 227 -1.07 -9.96 -5.62
CA PRO A 227 -0.22 -9.25 -6.58
C PRO A 227 0.96 -10.13 -7.05
N CYS A 228 1.44 -11.03 -6.20
CA CYS A 228 2.51 -11.99 -6.50
C CYS A 228 2.60 -13.10 -5.45
N GLU A 229 3.37 -14.14 -5.75
CA GLU A 229 3.87 -15.11 -4.75
C GLU A 229 5.26 -14.69 -4.29
N HIS A 230 5.41 -14.42 -2.99
CA HIS A 230 6.69 -14.01 -2.39
C HIS A 230 6.84 -14.61 -0.98
N PRO A 231 8.04 -15.02 -0.52
CA PRO A 231 8.22 -15.66 0.79
C PRO A 231 7.75 -14.82 1.99
N CYS A 232 7.79 -13.48 1.87
CA CYS A 232 7.29 -12.55 2.89
C CYS A 232 5.76 -12.36 2.88
N ILE A 233 5.06 -12.83 1.83
CA ILE A 233 3.59 -12.77 1.77
C ILE A 233 3.02 -14.03 2.42
N LYS A 234 2.17 -13.86 3.42
CA LYS A 234 1.48 -14.94 4.14
C LYS A 234 -0.02 -14.79 3.98
N VAL A 235 -0.67 -15.72 3.29
CA VAL A 235 -2.14 -15.82 3.31
C VAL A 235 -2.55 -16.61 4.54
N VAL A 236 -3.30 -15.97 5.43
CA VAL A 236 -3.63 -16.49 6.76
C VAL A 236 -5.14 -16.43 6.99
N ASP A 237 -5.65 -17.32 7.83
CA ASP A 237 -7.09 -17.34 8.13
C ASP A 237 -7.49 -16.32 9.22
N ASP A 238 -6.51 -15.86 10.03
CA ASP A 238 -6.69 -14.86 11.08
C ASP A 238 -5.43 -14.00 11.22
N LEU A 239 -5.60 -12.67 11.19
CA LEU A 239 -4.52 -11.70 11.38
C LEU A 239 -4.21 -11.43 12.85
N THR A 240 -5.10 -11.76 13.78
CA THR A 240 -5.00 -11.45 15.22
C THR A 240 -3.65 -11.85 15.83
N PRO A 241 -3.07 -13.03 15.54
CA PRO A 241 -1.76 -13.40 16.10
C PRO A 241 -0.63 -12.47 15.65
N TYR A 242 -0.64 -12.05 14.38
CA TYR A 242 0.35 -11.15 13.79
C TYR A 242 0.18 -9.73 14.31
N GLU A 243 -1.08 -9.25 14.40
CA GLU A 243 -1.41 -7.96 14.96
C GLU A 243 -0.97 -7.86 16.42
N ARG A 244 -1.21 -8.89 17.24
CA ARG A 244 -0.80 -8.92 18.64
C ARG A 244 0.72 -8.90 18.79
N LEU A 245 1.46 -9.67 18.00
CA LEU A 245 2.93 -9.65 18.03
C LEU A 245 3.45 -8.26 17.65
N LYS A 246 2.96 -7.69 16.54
CA LYS A 246 3.37 -6.35 16.10
C LYS A 246 3.00 -5.27 17.12
N LEU A 247 1.76 -5.24 17.60
CA LEU A 247 1.28 -4.18 18.49
C LEU A 247 1.85 -4.31 19.91
N HIS A 248 1.82 -5.51 20.50
CA HIS A 248 2.16 -5.69 21.92
C HIS A 248 3.64 -5.96 22.18
N ILE A 249 4.38 -6.51 21.21
CA ILE A 249 5.82 -6.74 21.39
C ILE A 249 6.61 -5.60 20.77
N LEU A 250 6.37 -5.33 19.48
CA LEU A 250 7.18 -4.36 18.74
C LEU A 250 6.76 -2.91 19.02
N ASN A 251 5.52 -2.52 18.71
CA ASN A 251 5.07 -1.14 18.87
C ASN A 251 5.04 -0.71 20.33
N LEU A 252 4.49 -1.52 21.23
CA LEU A 252 4.51 -1.24 22.66
C LEU A 252 5.95 -1.16 23.20
N GLY A 253 6.84 -2.07 22.76
CA GLY A 253 8.25 -2.04 23.10
C GLY A 253 8.90 -0.71 22.70
N HIS A 254 8.72 -0.28 21.44
CA HIS A 254 9.19 1.02 20.96
C HIS A 254 8.62 2.20 21.75
N THR A 255 7.32 2.19 22.04
CA THR A 255 6.67 3.27 22.82
C THR A 255 7.23 3.36 24.24
N VAL A 256 7.38 2.23 24.92
CA VAL A 256 7.94 2.18 26.28
C VAL A 256 9.41 2.62 26.28
N LEU A 257 10.20 2.15 25.31
CA LEU A 257 11.61 2.54 25.19
C LEU A 257 11.74 4.04 24.93
N ALA A 258 10.95 4.60 24.02
CA ALA A 258 10.93 6.03 23.72
C ALA A 258 10.53 6.87 24.95
N ASP A 259 9.47 6.48 25.67
CA ASP A 259 9.05 7.18 26.90
C ASP A 259 10.16 7.15 27.98
N ARG A 260 10.81 6.01 28.18
CA ARG A 260 11.94 5.89 29.12
C ARG A 260 13.14 6.73 28.69
N TRP A 261 13.41 6.80 27.38
CA TRP A 261 14.48 7.63 26.82
C TRP A 261 14.28 9.10 27.14
N LEU A 262 13.07 9.59 26.87
CA LEU A 262 12.66 10.98 27.10
C LEU A 262 12.70 11.32 28.59
N LYS A 263 12.16 10.46 29.46
CA LYS A 263 12.20 10.65 30.92
C LYS A 263 13.62 10.61 31.48
N GLY A 264 14.47 9.77 30.91
CA GLY A 264 15.88 9.65 31.27
C GLY A 264 16.77 10.78 30.72
N ARG A 265 16.24 11.66 29.87
CA ARG A 265 17.01 12.71 29.15
C ARG A 265 18.25 12.13 28.46
N ARG A 266 18.10 10.93 27.89
CA ARG A 266 19.19 10.22 27.23
C ARG A 266 19.57 10.88 25.91
N SER A 267 20.79 10.62 25.47
CA SER A 267 21.33 11.19 24.24
C SER A 267 20.53 10.71 23.03
N GLU A 268 20.33 11.57 22.05
CA GLU A 268 19.75 11.18 20.75
C GLU A 268 20.67 10.25 19.95
N MET A 269 21.96 10.21 20.29
CA MET A 269 22.97 9.37 19.63
C MET A 269 23.12 7.99 20.26
N GLU A 270 22.54 7.76 21.44
CA GLU A 270 22.58 6.47 22.13
C GLU A 270 21.52 5.54 21.49
N CYS A 271 21.83 4.26 21.29
CA CYS A 271 20.94 3.30 20.66
C CYS A 271 20.42 2.28 21.68
N VAL A 272 19.27 1.65 21.43
CA VAL A 272 18.69 0.65 22.36
C VAL A 272 19.69 -0.47 22.68
N LYS A 273 20.52 -0.85 21.71
CA LYS A 273 21.59 -1.84 21.87
C LYS A 273 22.63 -1.45 22.92
N ASP A 274 22.88 -0.16 23.13
CA ASP A 274 23.91 0.32 24.06
C ASP A 274 23.47 0.22 25.53
N ILE A 275 22.20 -0.11 25.78
CA ILE A 275 21.58 -0.21 27.11
C ILE A 275 21.29 -1.66 27.52
N LEU A 276 21.39 -2.60 26.58
CA LEU A 276 21.24 -4.05 26.82
C LEU A 276 22.59 -4.67 27.21
#